data_AF-A0A1W9M9U5-F1
#
_entry.id   AF-A0A1W9M9U5-F1
#
_cell.length_a   1.000
_cell.length_b   1.000
_cell.length_c   1.000
_cell.angle_alpha   90.00
_cell.angle_beta   90.00
_cell.angle_gamma   90.00
#
_symmetry.space_group_name_H-M   'P 1'
#
loop_
_entity.id
_entity.type
_entity.pdbx_description
1 polymer ?
#
loop_
_entity_poly.entity_id
_entity_poly.type
_entity_poly.pdbx_seq_one_letter_code
_entity_poly.pdbx_strand_id
1 'polypeptide(L)'
;MFSAMLETLRQGELPDRSLLARRFNAAVTKKMAVVALPPTLWPGDPKINPPAEQLYWAALALGDPSGRETATAILAAELAARRRLAGEELHRELDTLQARLHDEFLALAPSAACRTRLTLLLHSACLSPNQAGH
;
A
#
# COMPACT_ATOMS: atom_id res chain seq x y z
N MET A 1 6.90 3.93 -10.20
CA MET A 1 5.84 3.12 -10.85
C MET A 1 4.46 3.71 -10.61
N PHE A 2 4.16 4.15 -9.37
CA PHE A 2 2.86 4.72 -9.01
C PHE A 2 2.80 6.25 -9.08
N SER A 3 3.79 6.92 -9.67
CA SER A 3 3.84 8.39 -9.74
C SER A 3 2.59 9.01 -10.36
N ALA A 4 2.02 8.38 -11.39
CA ALA A 4 0.76 8.83 -11.99
C ALA A 4 -0.42 8.78 -11.01
N MET A 5 -0.51 7.72 -10.18
CA MET A 5 -1.54 7.61 -9.14
C MET A 5 -1.39 8.75 -8.12
N LEU A 6 -0.16 9.01 -7.66
CA LEU A 6 0.12 10.08 -6.69
C LEU A 6 -0.22 11.45 -7.27
N GLU A 7 0.05 11.67 -8.56
CA GLU A 7 -0.27 12.93 -9.22
C GLU A 7 -1.78 13.13 -9.38
N THR A 8 -2.53 12.09 -9.76
CA THR A 8 -4.00 12.14 -9.79
C THR A 8 -4.57 12.49 -8.41
N LEU A 9 -4.04 11.89 -7.34
CA LEU A 9 -4.46 12.20 -5.97
C LEU A 9 -4.16 13.67 -5.58
N ARG A 10 -2.99 14.18 -5.97
CA ARG A 10 -2.61 15.60 -5.75
C ARG A 10 -3.48 16.59 -6.51
N GLN A 11 -4.09 16.15 -7.61
CA GLN A 11 -5.08 16.94 -8.35
C GLN A 11 -6.48 16.86 -7.72
N GLY A 12 -6.65 16.08 -6.64
CA GLY A 12 -7.94 15.91 -5.97
C GLY A 12 -8.83 14.84 -6.60
N GLU A 13 -8.29 14.07 -7.55
CA GLU A 13 -9.00 13.04 -8.27
C GLU A 13 -8.66 11.64 -7.74
N LEU A 14 -9.55 10.68 -7.98
CA LEU A 14 -9.27 9.27 -7.66
C LEU A 14 -8.60 8.61 -8.88
N PRO A 15 -7.58 7.76 -8.67
CA PRO A 15 -6.94 7.04 -9.75
C PRO A 15 -7.90 6.07 -10.43
N ASP A 16 -7.71 5.83 -11.73
CA ASP A 16 -8.40 4.77 -12.47
C ASP A 16 -8.14 3.42 -11.79
N ARG A 17 -9.22 2.84 -11.23
CA ARG A 17 -9.15 1.59 -10.46
C ARG A 17 -8.65 0.41 -11.29
N SER A 18 -9.09 0.28 -12.54
CA SER A 18 -8.73 -0.85 -13.41
C SER A 18 -7.26 -0.80 -13.79
N LEU A 19 -6.77 0.39 -14.18
CA LEU A 19 -5.36 0.60 -14.47
C LEU A 19 -4.49 0.43 -13.22
N LEU A 20 -4.94 0.95 -12.08
CA LEU A 20 -4.23 0.82 -10.81
C LEU A 20 -4.14 -0.64 -10.36
N ALA A 21 -5.23 -1.42 -10.44
CA ALA A 21 -5.26 -2.83 -10.07
C ALA A 21 -4.27 -3.66 -10.90
N ARG A 22 -4.23 -3.42 -12.22
CA ARG A 22 -3.25 -4.08 -13.11
C ARG A 22 -1.81 -3.76 -12.72
N ARG A 23 -1.52 -2.48 -12.44
CA ARG A 23 -0.18 -2.03 -12.02
C ARG A 23 0.19 -2.59 -10.65
N PHE A 24 -0.75 -2.61 -9.71
CA PHE A 24 -0.59 -3.17 -8.38
C PHE A 24 -0.22 -4.64 -8.45
N ASN A 25 -1.00 -5.47 -9.16
CA ASN A 25 -0.73 -6.90 -9.28
C ASN A 25 0.66 -7.18 -9.86
N ALA A 26 1.03 -6.51 -10.96
CA ALA A 26 2.34 -6.67 -11.56
C ALA A 26 3.49 -6.24 -10.61
N ALA A 27 3.28 -5.18 -9.83
CA ALA A 27 4.26 -4.67 -8.89
C ALA A 27 4.40 -5.58 -7.66
N VAL A 28 3.30 -6.12 -7.14
CA VAL A 28 3.29 -7.13 -6.06
C VAL A 28 4.07 -8.37 -6.49
N THR A 29 3.80 -8.92 -7.68
CA THR A 29 4.54 -10.10 -8.18
C THR A 29 6.05 -9.84 -8.20
N LYS A 30 6.48 -8.69 -8.72
CA LYS A 30 7.89 -8.30 -8.72
C LYS A 30 8.46 -8.17 -7.32
N LYS A 31 7.70 -7.52 -6.43
CA LYS A 31 8.14 -7.27 -5.05
C LYS A 31 8.30 -8.56 -4.26
N MET A 32 7.36 -9.48 -4.39
CA MET A 32 7.44 -10.80 -3.76
C MET A 32 8.66 -11.58 -4.23
N ALA A 33 8.99 -11.52 -5.53
CA ALA A 33 10.21 -12.13 -6.05
C ALA A 33 11.48 -11.50 -5.44
N VAL A 34 11.49 -10.18 -5.21
CA VAL A 34 12.61 -9.50 -4.54
C VAL A 34 12.70 -9.89 -3.07
N VAL A 35 11.58 -9.86 -2.33
CA VAL A 35 11.53 -10.18 -0.89
C VAL A 35 11.94 -11.63 -0.61
N ALA A 36 11.76 -12.54 -1.56
CA ALA A 36 12.23 -13.92 -1.48
C ALA A 36 13.77 -14.07 -1.57
N LEU A 37 14.48 -13.05 -2.04
CA LEU A 37 15.95 -13.04 -2.09
C LEU A 37 16.53 -12.58 -0.74
N PRO A 38 17.77 -12.98 -0.41
CA PRO A 38 18.52 -12.37 0.69
C PRO A 38 18.57 -10.83 0.56
N PRO A 39 18.43 -10.06 1.65
CA PRO A 39 18.39 -8.60 1.60
C PRO A 39 19.62 -7.94 0.94
N THR A 40 20.78 -8.59 1.01
CA THR A 40 22.03 -8.15 0.36
C THR A 40 21.97 -8.19 -1.17
N LEU A 41 20.98 -8.87 -1.75
CA LEU A 41 20.78 -9.02 -3.20
C LEU A 41 19.60 -8.21 -3.72
N TRP A 42 18.94 -7.40 -2.88
CA TRP A 42 17.79 -6.61 -3.31
C TRP A 42 18.18 -5.51 -4.29
N PRO A 43 17.61 -5.48 -5.51
CA PRO A 43 17.91 -4.45 -6.48
C PRO A 43 17.48 -3.06 -5.97
N GLY A 44 18.28 -2.04 -6.27
CA GLY A 44 17.91 -0.64 -5.99
C GLY A 44 16.97 -0.02 -7.02
N ASP A 45 16.85 -0.60 -8.22
CA ASP A 45 16.03 -0.05 -9.31
C ASP A 45 14.51 -0.20 -9.01
N PRO A 46 13.75 0.91 -8.88
CA PRO A 46 12.31 0.88 -8.61
C PRO A 46 11.44 0.20 -9.67
N LYS A 47 11.96 -0.05 -10.88
CA LYS A 47 11.26 -0.81 -11.94
C LYS A 47 11.27 -2.32 -11.67
N ILE A 48 12.27 -2.77 -10.93
CA ILE A 48 12.50 -4.17 -10.55
C ILE A 48 12.03 -4.39 -9.11
N ASN A 49 12.41 -3.50 -8.20
CA ASN A 49 12.07 -3.51 -6.78
C ASN A 49 11.16 -2.32 -6.43
N PRO A 50 9.85 -2.39 -6.71
CA PRO A 50 8.95 -1.28 -6.44
C PRO A 50 8.92 -0.94 -4.93
N PRO A 51 8.81 0.35 -4.55
CA PRO A 51 8.74 0.73 -3.14
C PRO A 51 7.49 0.15 -2.46
N ALA A 52 7.66 -0.53 -1.31
CA ALA A 52 6.54 -1.11 -0.58
C ALA A 52 5.53 -0.08 -0.08
N GLU A 53 5.99 1.12 0.28
CA GLU A 53 5.12 2.24 0.69
C GLU A 53 4.13 2.60 -0.43
N GLN A 54 4.59 2.62 -1.68
CA GLN A 54 3.72 2.89 -2.84
C GLN A 54 2.77 1.73 -3.13
N LEU A 55 3.17 0.48 -2.87
CA LEU A 55 2.28 -0.68 -2.97
C LEU A 55 1.17 -0.60 -1.93
N TYR A 56 1.51 -0.22 -0.69
CA TYR A 56 0.54 -0.01 0.37
C TYR A 56 -0.47 1.07 -0.01
N TRP A 57 -0.02 2.23 -0.47
CA TRP A 57 -0.90 3.29 -0.95
C TRP A 57 -1.77 2.87 -2.15
N ALA A 58 -1.23 2.08 -3.08
CA ALA A 58 -2.02 1.54 -4.19
C ALA A 58 -3.12 0.60 -3.68
N ALA A 59 -2.83 -0.27 -2.71
CA ALA A 59 -3.82 -1.13 -2.08
C ALA A 59 -4.89 -0.32 -1.33
N LEU A 60 -4.49 0.74 -0.62
CA LEU A 60 -5.41 1.69 0.02
C LEU A 60 -6.35 2.35 -1.00
N ALA A 61 -5.80 2.89 -2.10
CA ALA A 61 -6.58 3.54 -3.16
C ALA A 61 -7.53 2.57 -3.88
N LEU A 62 -7.15 1.29 -3.98
CA LEU A 62 -8.01 0.24 -4.50
C LEU A 62 -9.09 -0.19 -3.51
N GLY A 63 -8.97 0.10 -2.22
CA GLY A 63 -9.91 -0.38 -1.20
C GLY A 63 -10.05 -1.91 -1.20
N ASP A 64 -8.99 -2.62 -1.60
CA ASP A 64 -8.97 -4.08 -1.69
C ASP A 64 -8.36 -4.65 -0.39
N PRO A 65 -9.14 -5.35 0.46
CA PRO A 65 -8.65 -5.91 1.71
C PRO A 65 -7.50 -6.90 1.50
N SER A 66 -7.59 -7.78 0.50
CA SER A 66 -6.56 -8.79 0.23
C SER A 66 -5.28 -8.14 -0.30
N GLY A 67 -5.41 -7.14 -1.18
CA GLY A 67 -4.31 -6.31 -1.60
C GLY A 67 -3.62 -5.59 -0.43
N ARG A 68 -4.39 -5.08 0.53
CA ARG A 68 -3.85 -4.40 1.73
C ARG A 68 -3.09 -5.37 2.63
N GLU A 69 -3.63 -6.56 2.88
CA GLU A 69 -2.93 -7.61 3.63
C GLU A 69 -1.61 -7.98 2.98
N THR A 70 -1.62 -8.17 1.65
CA THR A 70 -0.41 -8.50 0.87
C THR A 70 0.63 -7.38 0.97
N ALA A 71 0.22 -6.12 0.78
CA ALA A 71 1.12 -4.98 0.89
C ALA A 71 1.67 -4.80 2.32
N THR A 72 0.87 -5.12 3.33
CA THR A 72 1.28 -5.10 4.74
C THR A 72 2.33 -6.17 5.02
N ALA A 73 2.13 -7.40 4.53
CA ALA A 73 3.10 -8.48 4.66
C ALA A 73 4.43 -8.12 3.98
N ILE A 74 4.38 -7.48 2.81
CA ILE A 74 5.57 -6.96 2.12
C ILE A 74 6.29 -5.90 2.98
N LEU A 75 5.56 -4.92 3.53
CA LEU A 75 6.13 -3.91 4.42
C LEU A 75 6.80 -4.55 5.63
N ALA A 76 6.13 -5.51 6.27
CA ALA A 76 6.66 -6.24 7.42
C ALA A 76 7.96 -6.96 7.06
N ALA A 77 8.01 -7.66 5.92
CA ALA A 77 9.20 -8.38 5.47
C ALA A 77 10.37 -7.44 5.19
N GLU A 78 10.13 -6.29 4.55
CA GLU A 78 11.17 -5.28 4.33
C GLU A 78 11.67 -4.65 5.62
N LEU A 79 10.76 -4.34 6.53
CA LEU A 79 11.08 -3.74 7.82
C LEU A 79 11.90 -4.70 8.69
N ALA A 80 11.47 -5.96 8.77
CA ALA A 80 12.17 -7.04 9.45
C ALA A 80 13.60 -7.22 8.90
N ALA A 81 13.74 -7.27 7.57
CA ALA A 81 15.04 -7.44 6.92
C ALA A 81 16.01 -6.27 7.17
N ARG A 82 15.53 -5.03 7.02
CA ARG A 82 16.37 -3.83 7.11
C ARG A 82 16.78 -3.50 8.55
N ARG A 83 15.88 -3.73 9.51
CA ARG A 83 16.10 -3.39 10.92
C ARG A 83 16.41 -4.59 11.81
N ARG A 84 16.42 -5.81 11.23
CA ARG A 84 16.61 -7.08 11.93
C ARG A 84 15.62 -7.30 13.08
N LEU A 85 14.38 -6.86 12.87
CA LEU A 85 13.30 -6.94 13.86
C LEU A 85 12.53 -8.26 13.74
N ALA A 86 11.96 -8.72 14.85
CA ALA A 86 11.09 -9.88 14.90
C ALA A 86 10.05 -9.75 16.03
N GLY A 87 9.04 -10.63 16.04
CA GLY A 87 8.06 -10.71 17.12
C GLY A 87 7.33 -9.39 17.37
N GLU A 88 7.09 -9.05 18.63
CA GLU A 88 6.32 -7.86 19.04
C GLU A 88 6.97 -6.54 18.61
N GLU A 89 8.31 -6.49 18.52
CA GLU A 89 9.02 -5.28 18.08
C GLU A 89 8.70 -4.97 16.61
N LEU A 90 8.71 -6.00 15.75
CA LEU A 90 8.31 -5.85 14.36
C LEU A 90 6.86 -5.36 14.23
N HIS A 91 5.94 -5.92 15.02
CA HIS A 91 4.53 -5.51 14.99
C HIS A 91 4.37 -4.03 15.37
N ARG A 92 4.99 -3.58 16.47
CA ARG A 92 4.91 -2.17 16.90
C ARG A 92 5.48 -1.20 15.86
N GLU A 93 6.62 -1.54 15.26
CA GLU A 93 7.24 -0.71 14.23
C GLU A 93 6.42 -0.72 12.93
N LEU A 94 5.81 -1.86 12.58
CA LEU A 94 4.91 -1.96 11.43
C LEU A 94 3.66 -1.10 11.64
N ASP A 95 3.02 -1.18 12.81
CA ASP A 95 1.84 -0.37 13.14
C ASP A 95 2.17 1.12 13.04
N THR A 96 3.32 1.53 13.61
CA THR A 96 3.82 2.90 13.54
C THR A 96 4.06 3.34 12.10
N LEU A 97 4.69 2.50 11.28
CA LEU A 97 4.95 2.77 9.87
C LEU A 97 3.63 2.89 9.09
N GLN A 98 2.67 2.00 9.30
CA GLN A 98 1.39 2.03 8.62
C GLN A 98 0.57 3.27 8.97
N ALA A 99 0.54 3.67 10.26
CA ALA A 99 -0.10 4.90 10.69
C ALA A 99 0.50 6.12 9.98
N ARG A 100 1.84 6.21 9.95
CA ARG A 100 2.55 7.29 9.23
C ARG A 100 2.22 7.29 7.73
N LEU A 101 2.29 6.14 7.08
CA LEU A 101 1.99 6.02 5.64
C LEU A 101 0.54 6.36 5.33
N HIS A 102 -0.40 6.03 6.22
CA HIS A 102 -1.79 6.38 6.10
C HIS A 102 -1.99 7.90 6.15
N ASP A 103 -1.36 8.57 7.12
CA ASP A 103 -1.43 10.03 7.24
C ASP A 103 -0.78 10.74 6.04
N GLU A 104 0.37 10.25 5.59
CA GLU A 104 1.04 10.74 4.37
C GLU A 104 0.15 10.57 3.13
N PHE A 105 -0.55 9.43 3.01
CA PHE A 105 -1.45 9.17 1.90
C PHE A 105 -2.64 10.15 1.89
N LEU A 106 -3.25 10.41 3.05
CA LEU A 106 -4.34 11.38 3.18
C LEU A 106 -3.86 12.82 2.92
N ALA A 107 -2.62 13.14 3.27
CA ALA A 107 -2.01 14.44 3.00
C ALA A 107 -1.78 14.71 1.51
N LEU A 108 -1.75 13.66 0.65
CA LEU A 108 -1.65 13.85 -0.80
C LEU A 108 -2.92 14.48 -1.40
N ALA A 109 -4.07 14.33 -0.76
CA ALA A 109 -5.32 14.90 -1.24
C ALA A 109 -5.43 16.38 -0.82
N PRO A 110 -5.48 17.32 -1.79
CA PRO A 110 -5.42 18.76 -1.49
C PRO A 110 -6.69 19.26 -0.80
N SER A 111 -7.86 18.75 -1.18
CA SER A 111 -9.16 19.23 -0.71
C SER A 111 -9.77 18.35 0.37
N ALA A 112 -10.57 18.96 1.25
CA ALA A 112 -11.33 18.24 2.27
C ALA A 112 -12.28 17.20 1.63
N ALA A 113 -12.89 17.54 0.49
CA ALA A 113 -13.77 16.63 -0.24
C ALA A 113 -13.03 15.38 -0.77
N CYS A 114 -11.81 15.55 -1.31
CA CYS A 114 -10.99 14.43 -1.75
C CYS A 114 -10.54 13.57 -0.56
N ARG A 115 -10.11 14.19 0.54
CA ARG A 115 -9.78 13.49 1.79
C ARG A 115 -10.96 12.68 2.31
N THR A 116 -12.16 13.25 2.37
CA THR A 116 -13.38 12.53 2.77
C THR A 116 -13.64 11.32 1.87
N ARG A 117 -13.49 11.46 0.55
CA ARG A 117 -13.66 10.32 -0.38
C ARG A 117 -12.63 9.23 -0.16
N LEU A 118 -11.37 9.58 0.08
CA LEU A 118 -10.32 8.61 0.43
C LEU A 118 -10.61 7.94 1.76
N THR A 119 -10.98 8.70 2.79
CA THR A 119 -11.38 8.17 4.10
C THR A 119 -12.54 7.19 3.95
N LEU A 120 -13.57 7.50 3.16
CA LEU A 120 -14.68 6.59 2.91
C LEU A 120 -14.24 5.29 2.22
N LEU A 121 -13.31 5.35 1.25
CA LEU A 121 -12.74 4.15 0.63
C LEU A 121 -11.96 3.28 1.62
N LEU A 122 -11.26 3.92 2.57
CA LEU A 122 -10.50 3.23 3.60
C LEU A 122 -11.42 2.52 4.60
N HIS A 123 -12.56 3.13 4.94
CA HIS A 123 -13.56 2.58 5.86
C HIS A 123 -14.47 1.54 5.19
N SER A 124 -14.86 1.72 3.93
CA SER A 124 -15.70 0.75 3.21
C SER A 124 -14.95 -0.57 2.98
N ALA A 125 -13.63 -0.53 2.85
CA ALA A 125 -12.80 -1.73 2.81
C ALA A 125 -12.72 -2.48 4.16
N CYS A 126 -13.17 -1.88 5.27
CA CYS A 126 -13.32 -2.56 6.57
C CYS A 126 -14.71 -3.18 6.77
N LEU A 127 -15.68 -2.83 5.92
CA LEU A 127 -17.02 -3.41 5.92
C LEU A 127 -17.06 -4.54 4.89
N SER A 128 -16.82 -5.78 5.35
CA SER A 128 -17.01 -6.96 4.52
C SER A 128 -18.44 -6.99 3.93
N PRO A 129 -18.64 -7.43 2.67
CA PRO A 129 -19.95 -7.56 2.04
C PRO A 129 -20.85 -8.66 2.64
N ASN A 130 -20.56 -9.16 3.84
CA ASN A 130 -21.26 -10.30 4.44
C ASN A 130 -22.58 -9.93 5.17
N GLN A 131 -23.22 -8.82 4.79
CA GLN A 131 -24.56 -8.45 5.29
C GLN A 131 -25.59 -8.19 4.18
N ALA A 132 -25.34 -8.65 2.95
CA ALA A 132 -26.35 -8.66 1.89
C ALA A 132 -26.60 -10.09 1.41
N GLY A 133 -27.37 -10.86 2.18
CA GLY A 133 -27.88 -12.15 1.74
C GLY A 133 -28.07 -13.16 2.86
N HIS A 134 -29.18 -13.06 3.59
CA HIS A 134 -30.18 -14.13 3.72
C HIS A 134 -31.42 -13.59 4.43
#